data_AF-A0A8I0WAT3-F1
#
_entry.id   AF-A0A8I0WAT3-F1
#
_cell.length_a   1.000
_cell.length_b   1.000
_cell.length_c   1.000
_cell.angle_alpha   90.00
_cell.angle_beta   90.00
_cell.angle_gamma   90.00
#
_symmetry.space_group_name_H-M   'P 1'
#
loop_
_entity.id
_entity.type
_entity.pdbx_description
1 polymer ?
#
loop_
_entity_poly.entity_id
_entity_poly.type
_entity_poly.pdbx_seq_one_letter_code
_entity_poly.pdbx_strand_id
1 'polypeptide(L)'
;MAKKIVSDLDLKGKVVLERADFNVPLKNGEITNDNRIVQALPTIKYILEQGGKLVLFSHLGKVKEESDKKELTLKPVADSLTEKLGKEVVFIPETRGEKLESAIKNLNEGDVLLVENTRFEDLDGKK
;
A
#
# COMPACT_ATOMS: atom_id res chain seq x y z
N MET A 1 6.16 -13.36 24.18
CA MET A 1 5.27 -12.23 24.51
C MET A 1 4.13 -12.21 23.51
N ALA A 2 2.89 -12.06 24.00
CA ALA A 2 1.76 -11.77 23.13
C ALA A 2 2.00 -10.42 22.42
N LYS A 3 1.70 -10.36 21.12
CA LYS A 3 1.76 -9.12 20.34
C LYS A 3 0.40 -8.44 20.43
N LYS A 4 0.40 -7.10 20.49
CA LYS A 4 -0.83 -6.33 20.27
C LYS A 4 -1.25 -6.50 18.81
N ILE A 5 -2.54 -6.53 18.58
CA ILE A 5 -3.16 -6.56 17.25
C ILE A 5 -3.85 -5.24 16.97
N VAL A 6 -4.25 -5.03 15.71
CA VAL A 6 -4.87 -3.78 15.25
C VAL A 6 -6.11 -3.38 16.07
N SER A 7 -6.87 -4.36 16.57
CA SER A 7 -8.05 -4.11 17.40
C SER A 7 -7.77 -3.69 18.83
N ASP A 8 -6.50 -3.76 19.27
CA ASP A 8 -6.07 -3.28 20.60
C ASP A 8 -5.68 -1.79 20.58
N LEU A 9 -5.78 -1.13 19.43
CA LEU A 9 -5.24 0.20 19.19
C LEU A 9 -6.36 1.23 18.98
N ASP A 10 -6.16 2.43 19.49
CA ASP A 10 -6.98 3.60 19.13
C ASP A 10 -6.43 4.21 17.82
N LEU A 11 -7.25 4.18 16.77
CA LEU A 11 -6.84 4.55 15.41
C LEU A 11 -7.39 5.91 14.95
N LYS A 12 -8.37 6.47 15.66
CA LYS A 12 -9.13 7.63 15.20
C LYS A 12 -8.22 8.85 14.99
N GLY A 13 -8.28 9.44 13.79
CA GLY A 13 -7.51 10.62 13.42
C GLY A 13 -6.02 10.38 13.21
N LYS A 14 -5.52 9.15 13.43
CA LYS A 14 -4.09 8.81 13.33
C LYS A 14 -3.73 8.30 11.95
N VAL A 15 -2.51 8.59 11.54
CA VAL A 15 -1.89 7.95 10.37
C VAL A 15 -1.47 6.54 10.77
N VAL A 16 -1.98 5.54 10.03
CA VAL A 16 -1.70 4.12 10.25
C VAL A 16 -0.85 3.61 9.10
N LEU A 17 0.37 3.20 9.41
CA LEU A 17 1.26 2.58 8.43
C LEU A 17 1.02 1.06 8.44
N GLU A 18 0.47 0.53 7.35
CA GLU A 18 0.20 -0.90 7.21
C GLU A 18 1.12 -1.52 6.18
N ARG A 19 1.89 -2.52 6.61
CA ARG A 19 2.64 -3.39 5.71
C ARG A 19 1.74 -4.54 5.26
N ALA A 20 1.23 -4.44 4.04
CA ALA A 20 0.43 -5.47 3.41
C ALA A 20 1.25 -6.33 2.44
N ASP A 21 0.71 -7.49 2.11
CA ASP A 21 1.26 -8.36 1.07
C ASP A 21 0.43 -8.22 -0.21
N PHE A 22 0.89 -7.38 -1.12
CA PHE A 22 0.33 -7.24 -2.46
C PHE A 22 1.27 -7.78 -3.53
N ASN A 23 2.10 -8.78 -3.20
CA ASN A 23 2.94 -9.44 -4.18
C ASN A 23 2.11 -10.41 -5.04
N VAL A 24 1.32 -9.83 -5.95
CA VAL A 24 0.39 -10.53 -6.83
C VAL A 24 1.02 -10.82 -8.20
N PRO A 25 0.62 -11.92 -8.88
CA PRO A 25 1.11 -12.21 -10.21
C PRO A 25 0.52 -11.23 -11.24
N LEU A 26 1.40 -10.54 -11.98
CA LEU A 26 1.03 -9.68 -13.11
C LEU A 26 1.30 -10.37 -14.44
N LYS A 27 0.45 -10.10 -15.44
CA LYS A 27 0.68 -10.42 -16.84
C LYS A 27 0.30 -9.20 -17.68
N ASN A 28 1.26 -8.64 -18.42
CA ASN A 28 1.05 -7.43 -19.23
C ASN A 28 0.50 -6.23 -18.43
N GLY A 29 0.91 -6.10 -17.16
CA GLY A 29 0.42 -5.04 -16.27
C GLY A 29 -0.93 -5.33 -15.60
N GLU A 30 -1.58 -6.46 -15.91
CA GLU A 30 -2.87 -6.85 -15.32
C GLU A 30 -2.68 -7.91 -14.23
N ILE A 31 -3.47 -7.78 -13.15
CA ILE A 31 -3.48 -8.74 -12.05
C ILE A 31 -4.20 -10.01 -12.49
N THR A 32 -3.51 -11.15 -12.43
CA THR A 32 -4.08 -12.45 -12.80
C THR A 32 -4.66 -13.22 -11.61
N ASN A 33 -4.28 -12.84 -10.39
CA ASN A 33 -4.81 -13.38 -9.14
C ASN A 33 -4.73 -12.32 -8.05
N ASP A 34 -5.88 -11.93 -7.50
CA ASP A 34 -6.04 -10.86 -6.52
C ASP A 34 -6.23 -11.37 -5.08
N ASN A 35 -6.07 -12.67 -4.82
CA ASN A 35 -6.35 -13.28 -3.52
C ASN A 35 -5.62 -12.56 -2.37
N ARG A 36 -4.37 -12.12 -2.59
CA ARG A 36 -3.61 -11.40 -1.56
C ARG A 36 -4.20 -10.02 -1.25
N ILE A 37 -4.73 -9.33 -2.26
CA ILE A 37 -5.44 -8.06 -2.09
C ILE A 37 -6.72 -8.30 -1.28
N VAL A 38 -7.51 -9.30 -1.67
CA VAL A 38 -8.77 -9.66 -0.99
C VAL A 38 -8.52 -10.00 0.48
N GLN A 39 -7.45 -10.73 0.79
CA GLN A 39 -7.10 -11.12 2.16
C GLN A 39 -6.69 -9.95 3.06
N ALA A 40 -6.22 -8.83 2.49
CA ALA A 40 -5.89 -7.63 3.26
C ALA A 40 -7.12 -6.75 3.57
N LEU A 41 -8.21 -6.89 2.80
CA LEU A 41 -9.39 -6.03 2.93
C LEU A 41 -10.00 -5.98 4.34
N PRO A 42 -10.06 -7.08 5.13
CA PRO A 42 -10.62 -7.00 6.48
C PRO A 42 -9.86 -6.03 7.40
N THR A 43 -8.52 -6.06 7.39
CA THR A 43 -7.70 -5.14 8.19
C THR A 43 -7.84 -3.70 7.70
N ILE A 44 -7.81 -3.51 6.37
CA ILE A 44 -7.98 -2.20 5.74
C ILE A 44 -9.32 -1.60 6.17
N LYS A 45 -10.43 -2.32 5.95
CA LYS A 45 -11.78 -1.86 6.31
C LYS A 45 -11.89 -1.53 7.79
N TYR A 46 -11.35 -2.37 8.66
CA TYR A 46 -11.32 -2.11 10.10
C TYR A 46 -10.64 -0.78 10.42
N ILE A 47 -9.45 -0.51 9.86
CA ILE A 47 -8.73 0.74 10.10
C ILE A 47 -9.56 1.96 9.66
N LEU A 48 -10.20 1.88 8.49
CA LEU A 48 -11.02 2.97 7.96
C LEU A 48 -12.28 3.20 8.80
N GLU A 49 -12.95 2.12 9.23
CA GLU A 49 -14.13 2.18 10.11
C GLU A 49 -13.81 2.79 11.48
N GLN A 50 -12.58 2.58 11.99
CA GLN A 50 -12.10 3.22 13.22
C GLN A 50 -11.61 4.68 13.03
N GLY A 51 -11.73 5.25 11.83
CA GLY A 51 -11.32 6.63 11.54
C GLY A 51 -9.82 6.81 11.36
N GLY A 52 -9.08 5.74 11.05
CA GLY A 52 -7.66 5.81 10.72
C GLY A 52 -7.42 6.41 9.32
N LYS A 53 -6.25 7.04 9.15
CA LYS A 53 -5.75 7.54 7.87
C LYS A 53 -4.71 6.55 7.34
N LEU A 54 -5.07 5.73 6.37
CA LEU A 54 -4.30 4.53 6.05
C LEU A 54 -3.21 4.81 5.00
N VAL A 55 -1.99 4.36 5.29
CA VAL A 55 -0.86 4.35 4.35
C VAL A 55 -0.36 2.92 4.19
N LEU A 56 -0.55 2.37 3.00
CA LEU A 56 -0.22 1.00 2.63
C LEU A 56 1.19 0.94 2.02
N PHE A 57 1.93 -0.09 2.41
CA PHE A 57 3.23 -0.45 1.82
C PHE A 57 3.21 -1.90 1.38
N SER A 58 3.60 -2.17 0.14
CA SER A 58 3.88 -3.53 -0.33
C SER A 58 5.17 -3.59 -1.15
N HIS A 59 5.66 -4.80 -1.38
CA HIS A 59 6.57 -5.06 -2.47
C HIS A 59 5.83 -5.80 -3.59
N LEU A 60 6.42 -5.78 -4.78
CA LEU A 60 5.99 -6.59 -5.91
C LEU A 60 7.21 -7.14 -6.63
N GLY A 61 7.24 -8.46 -6.84
CA GLY A 61 8.37 -9.14 -7.48
C GLY A 61 9.71 -8.89 -6.79
N LYS A 62 10.79 -9.05 -7.54
CA LYS A 62 12.16 -8.71 -7.12
C LYS A 62 12.72 -7.71 -8.13
N VAL A 63 13.18 -6.57 -7.64
CA VAL A 63 13.72 -5.49 -8.46
C VAL A 63 15.24 -5.65 -8.43
N LYS A 64 15.85 -5.89 -9.59
CA LYS A 64 17.30 -6.15 -9.73
C LYS A 64 17.98 -5.07 -10.55
N GLU A 65 17.25 -4.47 -11.49
CA GLU A 65 17.71 -3.36 -12.33
C GLU A 65 16.61 -2.31 -12.52
N GLU A 66 16.99 -1.12 -13.00
CA GLU A 66 16.07 0.01 -13.17
C GLU A 66 14.93 -0.30 -14.16
N SER A 67 15.18 -1.12 -15.18
CA SER A 67 14.19 -1.60 -16.15
C SER A 67 13.03 -2.35 -15.50
N ASP A 68 13.29 -3.07 -14.40
CA ASP A 68 12.27 -3.85 -13.69
C ASP A 68 11.17 -2.96 -13.09
N LYS A 69 11.49 -1.69 -12.76
CA LYS A 69 10.53 -0.79 -12.10
C LYS A 69 9.26 -0.58 -12.91
N LYS A 70 9.39 -0.55 -14.24
CA LYS A 70 8.24 -0.33 -15.13
C LYS A 70 7.20 -1.45 -15.01
N GLU A 71 7.66 -2.70 -14.90
CA GLU A 71 6.77 -3.87 -14.82
C GLU A 71 6.36 -4.22 -13.38
N LEU A 72 7.13 -3.77 -12.39
CA LEU A 72 6.93 -4.05 -10.97
C LEU A 72 6.34 -2.86 -10.19
N THR A 73 5.65 -1.93 -10.86
CA THR A 73 4.89 -0.87 -10.18
C THR A 73 3.66 -1.44 -9.46
N LEU A 74 3.28 -0.82 -8.34
CA LEU A 74 2.06 -1.12 -7.60
C LEU A 74 0.81 -0.40 -8.14
N LYS A 75 0.91 0.36 -9.24
CA LYS A 75 -0.25 1.06 -9.82
C LYS A 75 -1.46 0.15 -10.10
N PRO A 76 -1.32 -1.06 -10.70
CA PRO A 76 -2.46 -1.95 -10.89
C PRO A 76 -3.10 -2.43 -9.57
N VAL A 77 -2.30 -2.52 -8.50
CA VAL A 77 -2.79 -2.88 -7.16
C VAL A 77 -3.62 -1.74 -6.57
N ALA A 78 -3.21 -0.48 -6.74
CA ALA A 78 -3.99 0.68 -6.31
C ALA A 78 -5.35 0.74 -7.01
N ASP A 79 -5.38 0.46 -8.31
CA ASP A 79 -6.62 0.43 -9.11
C ASP A 79 -7.55 -0.68 -8.61
N SER A 80 -7.02 -1.89 -8.39
CA SER A 80 -7.79 -3.01 -7.85
C SER A 80 -8.32 -2.76 -6.43
N LEU A 81 -7.52 -2.13 -5.56
CA LEU A 81 -7.97 -1.72 -4.23
C LEU A 81 -9.10 -0.68 -4.31
N THR A 82 -8.98 0.28 -5.22
CA THR A 82 -10.02 1.30 -5.45
C THR A 82 -11.36 0.65 -5.81
N GLU A 83 -11.35 -0.29 -6.75
CA GLU A 83 -12.55 -1.04 -7.15
C GLU A 83 -13.14 -1.84 -5.97
N LYS A 84 -12.30 -2.56 -5.22
CA LYS A 84 -12.76 -3.45 -4.13
C LYS A 84 -13.24 -2.72 -2.89
N LEU A 85 -12.71 -1.52 -2.64
CA LEU A 85 -13.13 -0.67 -1.53
C LEU A 85 -14.32 0.21 -1.89
N GLY A 86 -14.57 0.43 -3.18
CA GLY A 86 -15.56 1.42 -3.64
C GLY A 86 -15.18 2.84 -3.25
N LYS A 87 -13.88 3.09 -3.05
CA LYS A 87 -13.31 4.36 -2.60
C LYS A 87 -11.95 4.57 -3.25
N GLU A 88 -11.65 5.81 -3.60
CA GLU A 88 -10.36 6.17 -4.18
C GLU A 88 -9.19 5.78 -3.25
N VAL A 89 -8.22 5.07 -3.82
CA VAL A 89 -6.91 4.85 -3.20
C VAL A 89 -5.89 5.75 -3.88
N VAL A 90 -5.35 6.70 -3.12
CA VAL A 90 -4.33 7.64 -3.62
C VAL A 90 -3.04 6.87 -3.87
N PHE A 91 -2.60 6.79 -5.12
CA PHE A 91 -1.32 6.17 -5.46
C PHE A 91 -0.21 7.22 -5.59
N ILE A 92 0.88 7.02 -4.85
CA ILE A 92 2.07 7.87 -4.97
C ILE A 92 3.19 7.07 -5.65
N PRO A 93 3.61 7.43 -6.88
CA PRO A 93 4.65 6.72 -7.64
C PRO A 93 6.07 7.05 -7.13
N GLU A 94 6.22 7.23 -5.82
CA GLU A 94 7.47 7.56 -5.13
C GLU A 94 7.50 6.81 -3.80
N THR A 95 8.67 6.29 -3.44
CA THR A 95 8.93 5.57 -2.19
C THR A 95 9.27 6.50 -1.02
N ARG A 96 9.65 7.75 -1.32
CA ARG A 96 10.08 8.80 -0.38
C ARG A 96 10.02 10.17 -1.05
N GLY A 97 10.11 11.24 -0.26
CA GLY A 97 10.20 12.61 -0.76
C GLY A 97 8.98 13.46 -0.41
N GLU A 98 9.09 14.76 -0.71
CA GLU A 98 8.12 15.77 -0.29
C GLU A 98 6.71 15.50 -0.80
N LYS A 99 6.57 14.92 -1.99
CA LYS A 99 5.27 14.56 -2.56
C LYS A 99 4.55 13.51 -1.71
N LEU A 100 5.25 12.45 -1.30
CA LEU A 100 4.70 11.42 -0.43
C LEU A 100 4.34 12.00 0.95
N GLU A 101 5.25 12.77 1.54
CA GLU A 101 5.00 13.40 2.84
C GLU A 101 3.81 14.35 2.81
N SER A 102 3.68 15.15 1.75
CA SER A 102 2.57 16.09 1.57
C SER A 102 1.25 15.34 1.36
N ALA A 103 1.25 14.26 0.58
CA ALA A 103 0.08 13.43 0.38
C ALA A 103 -0.40 12.80 1.71
N ILE A 104 0.52 12.27 2.53
CA ILE A 104 0.19 11.72 3.86
C ILE A 104 -0.38 12.80 4.79
N LYS A 105 0.22 13.99 4.82
CA LYS A 105 -0.26 15.13 5.65
C LYS A 105 -1.68 15.55 5.30
N ASN A 106 -2.07 15.43 4.03
CA ASN A 106 -3.38 15.83 3.52
C ASN A 106 -4.46 14.74 3.63
N LEU A 107 -4.15 13.55 4.16
CA LEU A 107 -5.14 12.50 4.35
C LEU A 107 -6.20 12.91 5.39
N ASN A 108 -7.46 12.62 5.06
CA ASN A 108 -8.59 12.69 5.99
C ASN A 108 -8.83 11.32 6.63
N GLU A 109 -9.66 11.29 7.68
CA GLU A 109 -10.09 10.03 8.29
C GLU A 109 -10.78 9.13 7.26
N GLY A 110 -10.36 7.87 7.20
CA GLY A 110 -10.88 6.91 6.23
C GLY A 110 -10.31 7.04 4.81
N ASP A 111 -9.32 7.90 4.57
CA ASP A 111 -8.58 7.92 3.30
C ASP A 111 -7.51 6.82 3.26
N VAL A 112 -7.21 6.35 2.06
CA VAL A 112 -6.22 5.29 1.80
C VAL A 112 -5.20 5.80 0.80
N LEU A 113 -3.92 5.63 1.13
CA LEU A 113 -2.79 5.90 0.26
C LEU A 113 -1.98 4.63 0.05
N LEU A 114 -1.59 4.32 -1.19
CA LEU A 114 -0.63 3.27 -1.51
C LEU A 114 0.68 3.88 -1.99
N VAL A 115 1.77 3.53 -1.29
CA VAL A 115 3.14 3.89 -1.67
C VAL A 115 3.63 2.94 -2.77
N GLU A 116 4.48 3.46 -3.67
CA GLU A 116 5.15 2.64 -4.69
C GLU A 116 5.96 1.48 -4.08
N ASN A 117 6.25 0.48 -4.91
CA ASN A 117 6.94 -0.75 -4.57
C ASN A 117 8.19 -0.50 -3.71
N THR A 118 8.11 -0.96 -2.46
CA THR A 118 9.20 -0.83 -1.48
C THR A 118 10.54 -1.38 -1.94
N ARG A 119 10.58 -2.32 -2.90
CA ARG A 119 11.83 -2.86 -3.46
C ARG A 119 12.46 -1.99 -4.52
N PHE A 120 11.85 -0.88 -4.94
CA PHE A 120 12.54 0.10 -5.78
C PHE A 120 13.75 0.70 -5.07
N GLU A 121 13.75 0.67 -3.73
CA GLU A 121 14.87 1.04 -2.87
C GLU A 121 16.00 -0.02 -2.83
N ASP A 122 15.76 -1.26 -3.29
CA ASP A 122 16.78 -2.32 -3.26
C ASP A 122 17.91 -2.06 -4.28
N LEU A 123 17.67 -1.22 -5.30
CA LEU A 123 18.65 -0.92 -6.36
C LEU A 123 19.84 -0.07 -5.89
N ASP A 124 19.62 0.81 -4.92
CA ASP A 124 20.59 1.84 -4.55
C ASP A 124 21.66 1.37 -3.54
N GLY A 125 21.86 0.05 -3.37
CA GLY A 125 22.96 -0.50 -2.56
C GLY A 125 22.98 -0.08 -1.08
N LYS A 126 21.99 0.69 -0.61
CA LYS A 126 21.84 1.13 0.78
C LYS A 126 20.96 0.12 1.51
N LYS A 127 21.57 -1.02 1.83
CA LYS A 127 21.15 -1.82 2.99
C LYS A 127 21.57 -1.14 4.27
#